data_AF-A0A256HTX1-F1
#
_entry.id   AF-A0A256HTX1-F1
#
_cell.length_a   1.000
_cell.length_b   1.000
_cell.length_c   1.000
_cell.angle_alpha   90.00
_cell.angle_beta   90.00
_cell.angle_gamma   90.00
#
_symmetry.space_group_name_H-M   'P 1'
#
loop_
_entity.id
_entity.type
_entity.pdbx_description
1 polymer ?
#
loop_
_entity_poly.entity_id
_entity_poly.type
_entity_poly.pdbx_seq_one_letter_code
_entity_poly.pdbx_strand_id
1 'polypeptide(L)'
;MERRSFLSAGGVAVLALAAGRTSIAGGVDADGPTTVVEEYYRRASAAGDTEAFADDIRDLAHGASPLSRLAEDVPMAFDATLRQELADAAVVAEDVSADRIRSISDFLAASLDDTEVESIAAENAVVSAIVADDGVDGGEFELRWLVATDDDEWRLVWPGEPEGPAAVVREFYRRAEAAESAEAFADDVDELSHPVSPLSDVAADVPGFFDGARRQDLADAEVVSRDVGAERIRGVSDFFNAWVDDEAVEAIAAENAVVAVTLDGDRSANGTELEWLVATAGDEWRLVWL
;
A
#
# COMPACT_ATOMS: atom_id res chain seq x y z
N MET A 1 24.54 -15.68 -57.14
CA MET A 1 25.42 -14.52 -57.35
C MET A 1 25.11 -13.51 -56.28
N GLU A 2 26.17 -13.06 -55.62
CA GLU A 2 26.20 -12.16 -54.46
C GLU A 2 25.88 -10.69 -54.79
N ARG A 3 25.64 -9.93 -53.70
CA ARG A 3 26.07 -8.56 -53.33
C ARG A 3 24.89 -7.64 -52.96
N ARG A 4 24.66 -7.35 -51.66
CA ARG A 4 25.21 -6.22 -50.82
C ARG A 4 24.69 -4.84 -51.34
N SER A 5 24.13 -3.89 -50.58
CA SER A 5 24.40 -3.38 -49.21
C SER A 5 23.29 -2.40 -48.68
N PHE A 6 23.10 -2.36 -47.34
CA PHE A 6 22.94 -1.25 -46.36
C PHE A 6 22.26 0.13 -46.62
N LEU A 7 21.40 0.52 -45.64
CA LEU A 7 21.19 1.81 -44.89
C LEU A 7 19.68 2.04 -44.64
N SER A 8 19.10 1.99 -43.43
CA SER A 8 19.20 2.80 -42.17
C SER A 8 18.16 3.95 -42.06
N ALA A 9 17.71 4.19 -40.81
CA ALA A 9 16.77 5.19 -40.26
C ALA A 9 15.27 4.83 -40.31
N GLY A 10 14.46 4.96 -39.24
CA GLY A 10 14.64 5.44 -37.87
C GLY A 10 13.26 5.54 -37.20
N GLY A 11 13.13 5.18 -35.92
CA GLY A 11 11.89 5.29 -35.17
C GLY A 11 12.18 5.14 -33.68
N VAL A 12 11.93 6.21 -32.95
CA VAL A 12 12.54 6.59 -31.66
C VAL A 12 11.87 5.87 -30.49
N ALA A 13 12.67 5.21 -29.64
CA ALA A 13 12.28 4.85 -28.28
C ALA A 13 12.29 6.13 -27.43
N VAL A 14 11.14 6.49 -26.87
CA VAL A 14 11.04 7.58 -25.88
C VAL A 14 11.41 6.98 -24.52
N LEU A 15 12.70 7.04 -24.19
CA LEU A 15 13.17 6.97 -22.80
C LEU A 15 13.01 8.37 -22.22
N ALA A 16 12.07 8.54 -21.29
CA ALA A 16 11.98 9.74 -20.49
C ALA A 16 13.13 9.71 -19.46
N LEU A 17 14.16 10.50 -19.75
CA LEU A 17 15.27 10.78 -18.88
C LEU A 17 14.92 12.02 -18.04
N ALA A 18 14.58 11.85 -16.76
CA ALA A 18 14.73 12.92 -15.78
C ALA A 18 16.18 12.86 -15.26
N ALA A 19 16.97 13.86 -15.66
CA ALA A 19 18.39 13.93 -15.42
C ALA A 19 18.69 14.61 -14.08
N GLY A 20 19.61 14.00 -13.31
CA GLY A 20 20.01 14.51 -12.00
C GLY A 20 21.27 13.91 -11.34
N ARG A 21 22.18 13.23 -12.07
CA ARG A 21 23.66 13.06 -11.83
C ARG A 21 24.11 12.48 -10.46
N THR A 22 24.97 11.47 -10.28
CA THR A 22 25.89 10.61 -11.07
C THR A 22 26.50 9.66 -10.01
N SER A 23 26.59 8.34 -10.21
CA SER A 23 27.90 7.67 -10.41
C SER A 23 27.68 6.18 -10.63
N ILE A 24 28.22 5.65 -11.73
CA ILE A 24 28.42 4.22 -11.91
C ILE A 24 29.86 3.96 -11.42
N ALA A 25 29.97 3.07 -10.43
CA ALA A 25 31.19 2.62 -9.72
C ALA A 25 31.72 3.57 -8.61
N GLY A 26 31.35 3.26 -7.36
CA GLY A 26 32.01 3.79 -6.16
C GLY A 26 31.24 3.53 -4.87
N GLY A 27 31.31 2.30 -4.34
CA GLY A 27 30.71 1.91 -3.06
C GLY A 27 29.29 1.39 -3.22
N VAL A 28 29.05 0.13 -2.86
CA VAL A 28 27.75 -0.23 -2.28
C VAL A 28 27.73 0.58 -1.00
N ASP A 29 26.90 1.62 -0.90
CA ASP A 29 26.65 2.28 0.37
C ASP A 29 26.02 1.20 1.26
N ALA A 30 26.86 0.56 2.06
CA ALA A 30 26.54 -0.64 2.82
C ALA A 30 25.59 -0.36 4.00
N ASP A 31 25.08 0.86 4.10
CA ASP A 31 24.33 1.41 5.24
C ASP A 31 23.11 2.21 4.73
N GLY A 32 22.39 1.70 3.73
CA GLY A 32 21.18 2.33 3.17
C GLY A 32 19.86 1.65 3.60
N PRO A 33 18.70 2.30 3.40
CA PRO A 33 17.39 1.74 3.74
C PRO A 33 17.11 0.37 3.11
N THR A 34 17.52 0.16 1.85
CA THR A 34 17.32 -1.12 1.14
C THR A 34 18.16 -2.24 1.77
N THR A 35 19.35 -1.92 2.29
CA THR A 35 20.29 -2.91 2.83
C THR A 35 19.70 -3.67 4.02
N VAL A 36 18.92 -3.02 4.89
CA VAL A 36 18.30 -3.73 6.04
C VAL A 36 17.18 -4.67 5.60
N VAL A 37 16.45 -4.33 4.54
CA VAL A 37 15.41 -5.21 3.95
C VAL A 37 16.04 -6.39 3.21
N GLU A 38 17.12 -6.16 2.46
CA GLU A 38 17.92 -7.23 1.85
C GLU A 38 18.47 -8.18 2.90
N GLU A 39 19.02 -7.64 3.99
CA GLU A 39 19.54 -8.41 5.11
C GLU A 39 18.46 -9.25 5.80
N TYR A 40 17.25 -8.71 5.96
CA TYR A 40 16.10 -9.45 6.50
C TYR A 40 15.79 -10.73 5.71
N TYR A 41 15.61 -10.62 4.39
CA TYR A 41 15.32 -11.79 3.54
C TYR A 41 16.54 -12.71 3.40
N ARG A 42 17.76 -12.16 3.44
CA ARG A 42 19.00 -12.95 3.46
C ARG A 42 19.13 -13.78 4.74
N ARG A 43 18.75 -13.24 5.90
CA ARG A 43 18.72 -14.01 7.16
C ARG A 43 17.59 -15.02 7.18
N ALA A 44 16.40 -14.66 6.68
CA ALA A 44 15.27 -15.58 6.56
C ALA A 44 15.63 -16.82 5.73
N SER A 45 16.22 -16.63 4.55
CA SER A 45 16.65 -17.73 3.67
C SER A 45 17.81 -18.57 4.24
N ALA A 46 18.62 -17.99 5.12
CA ALA A 46 19.73 -18.69 5.79
C ALA A 46 19.31 -19.40 7.08
N ALA A 47 18.18 -19.02 7.67
CA ALA A 47 17.67 -19.61 8.90
C ALA A 47 17.23 -21.06 8.67
N GLY A 48 17.55 -21.92 9.64
CA GLY A 48 17.17 -23.34 9.57
C GLY A 48 15.68 -23.57 9.86
N ASP A 49 15.09 -22.69 10.67
CA ASP A 49 13.70 -22.70 11.10
C ASP A 49 13.28 -21.31 11.60
N THR A 50 12.00 -21.18 11.94
CA THR A 50 11.39 -19.90 12.29
C THR A 50 11.85 -19.38 13.64
N GLU A 51 12.20 -20.27 14.58
CA GLU A 51 12.71 -19.88 15.89
C GLU A 51 14.10 -19.26 15.74
N ALA A 52 14.96 -19.86 14.91
CA ALA A 52 16.26 -19.31 14.59
C ALA A 52 16.17 -17.95 13.88
N PHE A 53 15.20 -17.79 12.97
CA PHE A 53 14.99 -16.50 12.31
C PHE A 53 14.43 -15.43 13.26
N ALA A 54 13.51 -15.80 14.15
CA ALA A 54 12.95 -14.90 15.15
C ALA A 54 14.04 -14.35 16.09
N ASP A 55 15.05 -15.15 16.43
CA ASP A 55 16.20 -14.67 17.20
C ASP A 55 16.98 -13.57 16.46
N ASP A 56 17.09 -13.65 15.13
CA ASP A 56 17.77 -12.64 14.30
C ASP A 56 16.98 -11.32 14.21
N ILE A 57 15.65 -11.34 14.41
CA ILE A 57 14.80 -10.13 14.30
C ILE A 57 15.19 -9.06 15.30
N ARG A 58 15.61 -9.44 16.52
CA ARG A 58 16.02 -8.47 17.54
C ARG A 58 17.18 -7.60 17.10
N ASP A 59 18.09 -8.14 16.29
CA ASP A 59 19.25 -7.43 15.77
C ASP A 59 18.91 -6.57 14.54
N LEU A 60 17.77 -6.83 13.89
CA LEU A 60 17.32 -6.12 12.69
C LEU A 60 16.28 -5.04 12.98
N ALA A 61 15.49 -5.21 14.04
CA ALA A 61 14.37 -4.36 14.35
C ALA A 61 14.81 -3.06 15.06
N HIS A 62 14.10 -1.98 14.74
CA HIS A 62 14.26 -0.69 15.41
C HIS A 62 13.82 -0.82 16.88
N GLY A 63 14.42 -0.08 17.82
CA GLY A 63 14.10 -0.21 19.25
C GLY A 63 12.62 0.01 19.60
N ALA A 64 11.95 0.90 18.86
CA ALA A 64 10.51 1.14 18.96
C ALA A 64 9.64 0.12 18.18
N SER A 65 10.23 -0.74 17.35
CA SER A 65 9.48 -1.69 16.55
C SER A 65 8.80 -2.77 17.42
N PRO A 66 7.53 -3.11 17.16
CA PRO A 66 6.90 -4.25 17.80
C PRO A 66 7.41 -5.61 17.27
N LEU A 67 8.25 -5.63 16.21
CA LEU A 67 8.77 -6.87 15.62
C LEU A 67 9.58 -7.70 16.61
N SER A 68 10.37 -7.07 17.48
CA SER A 68 11.15 -7.79 18.50
C SER A 68 10.23 -8.54 19.48
N ARG A 69 9.14 -7.91 19.92
CA ARG A 69 8.14 -8.58 20.78
C ARG A 69 7.39 -9.67 20.02
N LEU A 70 7.03 -9.42 18.77
CA LEU A 70 6.35 -10.41 17.92
C LEU A 70 7.22 -11.66 17.72
N ALA A 71 8.52 -11.49 17.49
CA ALA A 71 9.49 -12.57 17.36
C ALA A 71 9.63 -13.38 18.65
N GLU A 72 9.55 -12.74 19.82
CA GLU A 72 9.58 -13.42 21.11
C GLU A 72 8.29 -14.20 21.42
N ASP A 73 7.14 -13.55 21.20
CA ASP A 73 5.85 -14.08 21.65
C ASP A 73 5.22 -15.03 20.62
N VAL A 74 5.42 -14.77 19.32
CA VAL A 74 4.80 -15.49 18.20
C VAL A 74 5.79 -15.71 17.05
N PRO A 75 6.85 -16.53 17.23
CA PRO A 75 7.82 -16.81 16.15
C PRO A 75 7.16 -17.28 14.84
N MET A 76 6.07 -18.08 14.92
CA MET A 76 5.34 -18.60 13.75
C MET A 76 4.79 -17.50 12.82
N ALA A 77 4.73 -16.23 13.25
CA ALA A 77 4.37 -15.11 12.39
C ALA A 77 5.33 -14.97 11.19
N PHE A 78 6.55 -15.50 11.30
CA PHE A 78 7.59 -15.44 10.26
C PHE A 78 7.72 -16.71 9.41
N ASP A 79 6.84 -17.72 9.60
CA ASP A 79 6.87 -18.99 8.84
C ASP A 79 6.79 -18.77 7.33
N ALA A 80 6.04 -17.76 6.89
CA ALA A 80 5.94 -17.40 5.49
C ALA A 80 7.24 -16.82 4.94
N THR A 81 7.93 -15.98 5.73
CA THR A 81 9.18 -15.32 5.33
C THR A 81 10.29 -16.31 4.99
N LEU A 82 10.34 -17.48 5.63
CA LEU A 82 11.35 -18.51 5.33
C LEU A 82 11.22 -19.08 3.91
N ARG A 83 10.04 -18.97 3.29
CA ARG A 83 9.76 -19.43 1.92
C ARG A 83 9.87 -18.30 0.90
N GLN A 84 10.22 -17.09 1.35
CA GLN A 84 10.27 -15.89 0.54
C GLN A 84 11.69 -15.62 0.06
N GLU A 85 11.83 -15.28 -1.22
CA GLU A 85 13.08 -14.84 -1.82
C GLU A 85 12.92 -13.41 -2.32
N LEU A 86 13.81 -12.50 -1.90
CA LEU A 86 13.81 -11.13 -2.38
C LEU A 86 14.31 -11.07 -3.82
N ALA A 87 13.48 -10.59 -4.74
CA ALA A 87 13.81 -10.40 -6.14
C ALA A 87 14.37 -9.00 -6.42
N ASP A 88 13.77 -7.96 -5.83
CA ASP A 88 14.20 -6.56 -5.98
C ASP A 88 13.83 -5.72 -4.76
N ALA A 89 14.56 -4.63 -4.51
CA ALA A 89 14.24 -3.67 -3.46
C ALA A 89 14.57 -2.23 -3.86
N ALA A 90 13.66 -1.30 -3.60
CA ALA A 90 13.82 0.11 -3.93
C ALA A 90 13.21 1.02 -2.87
N VAL A 91 13.87 2.15 -2.58
CA VAL A 91 13.27 3.21 -1.77
C VAL A 91 12.19 3.92 -2.58
N VAL A 92 10.97 3.96 -2.05
CA VAL A 92 9.83 4.63 -2.70
C VAL A 92 9.39 5.91 -1.98
N ALA A 93 9.73 6.04 -0.70
CA ALA A 93 9.52 7.28 0.06
C ALA A 93 10.63 7.45 1.11
N GLU A 94 10.93 8.71 1.42
CA GLU A 94 11.83 9.13 2.50
C GLU A 94 11.09 10.18 3.34
N ASP A 95 11.52 10.37 4.59
CA ASP A 95 11.00 11.40 5.50
C ASP A 95 9.47 11.31 5.72
N VAL A 96 8.97 10.10 6.01
CA VAL A 96 7.55 9.86 6.30
C VAL A 96 7.15 10.55 7.60
N SER A 97 6.04 11.29 7.57
CA SER A 97 5.52 12.02 8.73
C SER A 97 4.98 11.08 9.82
N ALA A 98 4.98 11.56 11.06
CA ALA A 98 4.40 10.87 12.22
C ALA A 98 2.94 10.43 11.99
N ASP A 99 2.12 11.27 11.35
CA ASP A 99 0.72 10.94 11.04
C ASP A 99 0.62 9.81 9.99
N ARG A 100 1.52 9.81 9.00
CA ARG A 100 1.58 8.74 8.01
C ARG A 100 2.10 7.45 8.62
N ILE A 101 3.08 7.49 9.51
CA ILE A 101 3.56 6.31 10.28
C ILE A 101 2.41 5.67 11.05
N ARG A 102 1.59 6.46 11.76
CA ARG A 102 0.40 5.95 12.48
C ARG A 102 -0.65 5.35 11.54
N SER A 103 -0.67 5.76 10.27
CA SER A 103 -1.65 5.28 9.30
C SER A 103 -1.20 4.00 8.56
N ILE A 104 0.04 3.53 8.76
CA ILE A 104 0.56 2.32 8.11
C ILE A 104 -0.19 1.08 8.60
N SER A 105 -0.48 1.00 9.90
CA SER A 105 -1.15 -0.13 10.52
C SER A 105 -1.72 0.27 11.87
N ASP A 106 -2.98 -0.08 12.14
CA ASP A 106 -3.62 0.13 13.44
C ASP A 106 -2.87 -0.61 14.55
N PHE A 107 -2.28 -1.77 14.23
CA PHE A 107 -1.45 -2.51 15.18
C PHE A 107 -0.18 -1.75 15.52
N LEU A 108 0.49 -1.17 14.51
CA LEU A 108 1.68 -0.36 14.73
C LEU A 108 1.31 0.89 15.55
N ALA A 109 0.25 1.60 15.17
CA ALA A 109 -0.24 2.78 15.88
C ALA A 109 -0.59 2.49 17.34
N ALA A 110 -1.23 1.35 17.62
CA ALA A 110 -1.56 0.93 18.98
C ALA A 110 -0.35 0.46 19.80
N SER A 111 0.75 0.09 19.13
CA SER A 111 1.97 -0.42 19.76
C SER A 111 2.98 0.67 20.11
N LEU A 112 2.84 1.87 19.57
CA LEU A 112 3.77 2.98 19.71
C LEU A 112 3.18 4.10 20.57
N ASP A 113 4.00 4.68 21.44
CA ASP A 113 3.73 5.98 22.05
C ASP A 113 4.24 7.16 21.19
N ASP A 114 3.91 8.40 21.59
CA ASP A 114 4.30 9.59 20.81
C ASP A 114 5.83 9.76 20.70
N THR A 115 6.60 9.36 21.71
CA THR A 115 8.07 9.45 21.68
C THR A 115 8.65 8.41 20.73
N GLU A 116 8.09 7.21 20.74
CA GLU A 116 8.44 6.13 19.82
C GLU A 116 8.13 6.50 18.36
N VAL A 117 6.97 7.12 18.10
CA VAL A 117 6.64 7.65 16.78
C VAL A 117 7.59 8.78 16.37
N GLU A 118 7.92 9.72 17.26
CA GLU A 118 8.89 10.79 16.97
C GLU A 118 10.29 10.24 16.67
N SER A 119 10.71 9.18 17.36
CA SER A 119 11.99 8.50 17.08
C SER A 119 12.02 7.92 15.66
N ILE A 120 10.96 7.23 15.26
CA ILE A 120 10.84 6.68 13.90
C ILE A 120 10.74 7.82 12.88
N ALA A 121 10.02 8.89 13.19
CA ALA A 121 9.82 10.02 12.27
C ALA A 121 11.09 10.88 12.05
N ALA A 122 12.13 10.71 12.88
CA ALA A 122 13.34 11.52 12.82
C ALA A 122 14.13 11.32 11.52
N GLU A 123 14.29 10.08 11.08
CA GLU A 123 14.91 9.70 9.81
C GLU A 123 14.41 8.30 9.43
N ASN A 124 13.62 8.24 8.35
CA ASN A 124 12.98 7.01 7.91
C ASN A 124 12.77 6.97 6.39
N ALA A 125 12.46 5.78 5.91
CA ALA A 125 12.13 5.51 4.53
C ALA A 125 11.12 4.37 4.41
N VAL A 126 10.42 4.33 3.27
CA VAL A 126 9.63 3.18 2.83
C VAL A 126 10.38 2.49 1.71
N VAL A 127 10.67 1.21 1.91
CA VAL A 127 11.32 0.36 0.93
C VAL A 127 10.30 -0.60 0.34
N SER A 128 10.07 -0.51 -0.96
CA SER A 128 9.38 -1.52 -1.73
C SER A 128 10.28 -2.73 -1.96
N ALA A 129 9.76 -3.92 -1.69
CA ALA A 129 10.43 -5.19 -1.86
C ALA A 129 9.56 -6.11 -2.72
N ILE A 130 10.08 -6.53 -3.86
CA ILE A 130 9.46 -7.56 -4.70
C ILE A 130 9.94 -8.91 -4.22
N VAL A 131 9.00 -9.76 -3.83
CA VAL A 131 9.27 -11.03 -3.14
C VAL A 131 8.64 -12.18 -3.91
N ALA A 132 9.43 -13.20 -4.17
CA ALA A 132 8.94 -14.46 -4.68
C ALA A 132 8.52 -15.40 -3.55
N ASP A 133 7.35 -16.03 -3.65
CA ASP A 133 6.91 -17.10 -2.74
C ASP A 133 6.34 -18.26 -3.57
N ASP A 134 6.96 -19.44 -3.43
CA ASP A 134 6.56 -20.67 -4.11
C ASP A 134 5.11 -21.12 -3.81
N GLY A 135 4.47 -20.54 -2.79
CA GLY A 135 3.09 -20.80 -2.39
C GLY A 135 2.04 -19.88 -3.03
N VAL A 136 2.43 -18.87 -3.81
CA VAL A 136 1.50 -17.89 -4.41
C VAL A 136 1.38 -18.10 -5.93
N ASP A 137 0.16 -18.27 -6.43
CA ASP A 137 -0.13 -18.32 -7.87
C ASP A 137 0.22 -16.97 -8.52
N GLY A 138 1.32 -16.93 -9.28
CA GLY A 138 1.85 -15.69 -9.88
C GLY A 138 3.34 -15.45 -9.58
N GLY A 139 3.89 -16.14 -8.58
CA GLY A 139 5.34 -16.25 -8.34
C GLY A 139 5.98 -15.09 -7.58
N GLU A 140 5.53 -13.84 -7.77
CA GLU A 140 6.10 -12.64 -7.11
C GLU A 140 5.00 -11.68 -6.64
N PHE A 141 5.23 -10.97 -5.53
CA PHE A 141 4.36 -9.91 -5.00
C PHE A 141 5.17 -8.81 -4.30
N GLU A 142 4.59 -7.62 -4.18
CA GLU A 142 5.22 -6.48 -3.50
C GLU A 142 4.87 -6.45 -2.01
N LEU A 143 5.86 -6.15 -1.16
CA LEU A 143 5.72 -5.77 0.23
C LEU A 143 6.47 -4.45 0.44
N ARG A 144 5.94 -3.51 1.22
CA ARG A 144 6.76 -2.39 1.67
C ARG A 144 7.04 -2.40 3.15
N TRP A 145 8.24 -1.94 3.44
CA TRP A 145 8.83 -1.90 4.75
C TRP A 145 9.04 -0.46 5.15
N LEU A 146 8.43 -0.07 6.28
CA LEU A 146 8.91 1.10 6.99
C LEU A 146 10.22 0.73 7.67
N VAL A 147 11.26 1.52 7.39
CA VAL A 147 12.58 1.42 8.00
C VAL A 147 12.96 2.78 8.56
N ALA A 148 13.69 2.80 9.67
CA ALA A 148 14.13 4.02 10.33
C ALA A 148 15.52 3.84 10.92
N THR A 149 16.22 4.94 11.18
CA THR A 149 17.53 4.87 11.82
C THR A 149 17.40 4.75 13.35
N ASP A 150 18.19 3.87 13.94
CA ASP A 150 18.39 3.71 15.38
C ASP A 150 19.90 3.68 15.64
N ASP A 151 20.40 4.58 16.49
CA ASP A 151 21.84 4.78 16.72
C ASP A 151 22.67 4.90 15.41
N ASP A 152 22.20 5.71 14.45
CA ASP A 152 22.79 5.93 13.11
C ASP A 152 22.80 4.69 12.18
N GLU A 153 22.08 3.61 12.53
CA GLU A 153 21.95 2.40 11.70
C GLU A 153 20.52 2.19 11.21
N TRP A 154 20.32 1.80 9.95
CA TRP A 154 18.99 1.45 9.43
C TRP A 154 18.45 0.16 10.06
N ARG A 155 17.21 0.22 10.54
CA ARG A 155 16.51 -0.88 11.20
C ARG A 155 15.07 -1.03 10.68
N LEU A 156 14.55 -2.26 10.76
CA LEU A 156 13.17 -2.57 10.37
C LEU A 156 12.19 -2.03 11.41
N VAL A 157 11.16 -1.31 10.97
CA VAL A 157 10.09 -0.86 11.86
C VAL A 157 8.88 -1.76 11.73
N TRP A 158 8.29 -1.87 10.55
CA TRP A 158 7.11 -2.69 10.35
C TRP A 158 6.91 -3.03 8.87
N PRO A 159 6.59 -4.30 8.54
CA PRO A 159 6.09 -4.64 7.22
C PRO A 159 4.65 -4.15 7.10
N GLY A 160 4.37 -3.42 6.04
CA GLY A 160 3.04 -2.94 5.78
C GLY A 160 3.10 -1.70 4.91
N GLU A 161 2.19 -1.66 3.95
CA GLU A 161 1.76 -0.40 3.37
C GLU A 161 0.37 -0.09 3.87
N PRO A 162 -0.04 1.18 3.84
CA PRO A 162 -1.39 1.45 3.41
C PRO A 162 -1.39 1.63 1.88
N GLU A 163 -1.05 0.59 1.11
CA GLU A 163 -1.33 0.54 -0.33
C GLU A 163 -1.79 -0.86 -0.67
N GLY A 164 -2.88 -0.87 -1.40
CA GLY A 164 -3.74 -2.01 -1.53
C GLY A 164 -5.19 -1.54 -1.44
N PRO A 165 -6.11 -2.30 -2.04
CA PRO A 165 -7.51 -1.93 -2.14
C PRO A 165 -8.14 -1.46 -0.82
N ALA A 166 -7.87 -2.16 0.28
CA ALA A 166 -8.47 -1.86 1.58
C ALA A 166 -7.91 -0.58 2.22
N ALA A 167 -6.69 -0.18 1.88
CA ALA A 167 -6.04 0.98 2.48
C ALA A 167 -6.71 2.29 2.05
N VAL A 168 -7.05 2.45 0.77
CA VAL A 168 -7.76 3.66 0.29
C VAL A 168 -9.16 3.76 0.90
N VAL A 169 -9.81 2.63 1.17
CA VAL A 169 -11.12 2.60 1.85
C VAL A 169 -10.98 2.97 3.33
N ARG A 170 -9.96 2.47 4.03
CA ARG A 170 -9.66 2.87 5.41
C ARG A 170 -9.35 4.37 5.50
N GLU A 171 -8.58 4.88 4.55
CA GLU A 171 -8.26 6.30 4.44
C GLU A 171 -9.52 7.16 4.26
N PHE A 172 -10.45 6.72 3.41
CA PHE A 172 -11.74 7.40 3.23
C PHE A 172 -12.51 7.55 4.55
N TYR A 173 -12.67 6.47 5.33
CA TYR A 173 -13.40 6.55 6.61
C TYR A 173 -12.63 7.36 7.66
N ARG A 174 -11.30 7.28 7.69
CA ARG A 174 -10.46 8.11 8.56
C ARG A 174 -10.64 9.61 8.27
N ARG A 175 -10.62 10.00 6.98
CA ARG A 175 -10.87 11.39 6.58
C ARG A 175 -12.32 11.80 6.84
N ALA A 176 -13.29 10.89 6.67
CA ALA A 176 -14.70 11.15 6.98
C ALA A 176 -14.91 11.49 8.46
N GLU A 177 -14.27 10.73 9.35
CA GLU A 177 -14.31 10.97 10.80
C GLU A 177 -13.65 12.31 11.18
N ALA A 178 -12.50 12.62 10.57
CA ALA A 178 -11.74 13.84 10.86
C ALA A 178 -12.37 15.11 10.27
N ALA A 179 -13.18 15.00 9.22
CA ALA A 179 -13.72 16.15 8.51
C ALA A 179 -14.70 16.97 9.35
N GLU A 180 -14.42 18.28 9.47
CA GLU A 180 -15.23 19.22 10.25
C GLU A 180 -16.63 19.46 9.66
N SER A 181 -16.77 19.33 8.34
CA SER A 181 -18.04 19.49 7.63
C SER A 181 -18.15 18.55 6.42
N ALA A 182 -19.35 18.46 5.86
CA ALA A 182 -19.59 17.67 4.67
C ALA A 182 -18.88 18.26 3.43
N GLU A 183 -18.77 19.59 3.38
CA GLU A 183 -18.04 20.30 2.33
C GLU A 183 -16.54 20.09 2.43
N ALA A 184 -15.96 20.12 3.64
CA ALA A 184 -14.54 19.81 3.84
C ALA A 184 -14.24 18.36 3.42
N PHE A 185 -15.15 17.44 3.74
CA PHE A 185 -14.99 16.05 3.31
C PHE A 185 -15.14 15.87 1.80
N ALA A 186 -15.92 16.71 1.11
CA ALA A 186 -16.07 16.60 -0.33
C ALA A 186 -14.75 16.82 -1.09
N ASP A 187 -13.89 17.72 -0.58
CA ASP A 187 -12.53 17.91 -1.12
C ASP A 187 -11.66 16.66 -0.91
N ASP A 188 -11.78 16.00 0.24
CA ASP A 188 -11.09 14.72 0.50
C ASP A 188 -11.59 13.59 -0.39
N VAL A 189 -12.90 13.54 -0.66
CA VAL A 189 -13.47 12.56 -1.61
C VAL A 189 -12.94 12.81 -3.02
N ASP A 190 -12.81 14.05 -3.45
CA ASP A 190 -12.22 14.37 -4.75
C ASP A 190 -10.77 13.87 -4.85
N GLU A 191 -9.97 14.08 -3.80
CA GLU A 191 -8.60 13.60 -3.75
C GLU A 191 -8.52 12.07 -3.79
N LEU A 192 -9.39 11.35 -3.07
CA LEU A 192 -9.34 9.89 -2.98
C LEU A 192 -9.99 9.15 -4.16
N SER A 193 -10.77 9.85 -4.98
CA SER A 193 -11.55 9.26 -6.06
C SER A 193 -10.72 8.96 -7.30
N HIS A 194 -11.10 7.88 -7.99
CA HIS A 194 -10.54 7.55 -9.28
C HIS A 194 -10.96 8.62 -10.31
N PRO A 195 -10.14 9.04 -11.28
CA PRO A 195 -10.50 10.12 -12.22
C PRO A 195 -11.77 9.88 -13.05
N VAL A 196 -12.17 8.62 -13.23
CA VAL A 196 -13.41 8.23 -13.93
C VAL A 196 -14.58 7.96 -12.97
N SER A 197 -14.35 8.12 -11.67
CA SER A 197 -15.34 7.90 -10.63
C SER A 197 -16.34 9.06 -10.61
N PRO A 198 -17.64 8.77 -10.48
CA PRO A 198 -18.64 9.80 -10.19
C PRO A 198 -18.58 10.36 -8.76
N LEU A 199 -17.77 9.79 -7.86
CA LEU A 199 -17.77 10.15 -6.44
C LEU A 199 -17.38 11.62 -6.21
N SER A 200 -16.42 12.16 -6.95
CA SER A 200 -16.05 13.58 -6.90
C SER A 200 -17.25 14.49 -7.22
N ASP A 201 -17.97 14.19 -8.31
CA ASP A 201 -19.14 14.97 -8.73
C ASP A 201 -20.28 14.84 -7.72
N VAL A 202 -20.52 13.64 -7.19
CA VAL A 202 -21.52 13.39 -6.14
C VAL A 202 -21.17 14.18 -4.86
N ALA A 203 -19.90 14.20 -4.47
CA ALA A 203 -19.44 14.94 -3.30
C ALA A 203 -19.60 16.46 -3.50
N ALA A 204 -19.30 16.98 -4.68
CA ALA A 204 -19.44 18.39 -5.01
C ALA A 204 -20.92 18.83 -5.07
N ASP A 205 -21.78 18.04 -5.70
CA ASP A 205 -23.20 18.37 -5.90
C ASP A 205 -24.05 18.10 -4.64
N VAL A 206 -23.70 17.05 -3.89
CA VAL A 206 -24.41 16.62 -2.68
C VAL A 206 -23.40 16.27 -1.57
N PRO A 207 -22.75 17.26 -0.93
CA PRO A 207 -21.74 17.00 0.10
C PRO A 207 -22.24 16.12 1.25
N GLY A 208 -23.52 16.24 1.60
CA GLY A 208 -24.18 15.42 2.62
C GLY A 208 -24.44 13.97 2.21
N PHE A 209 -24.04 13.52 1.02
CA PHE A 209 -24.20 12.12 0.59
C PHE A 209 -23.42 11.16 1.50
N PHE A 210 -22.20 11.55 1.90
CA PHE A 210 -21.31 10.73 2.73
C PHE A 210 -21.44 10.99 4.24
N ASP A 211 -22.47 11.71 4.67
CA ASP A 211 -22.76 11.95 6.08
C ASP A 211 -22.96 10.66 6.90
N GLY A 212 -23.28 9.55 6.22
CA GLY A 212 -23.30 8.21 6.83
C GLY A 212 -21.91 7.75 7.25
N ALA A 213 -20.93 7.87 6.37
CA ALA A 213 -19.53 7.51 6.64
C ALA A 213 -18.93 8.36 7.76
N ARG A 214 -19.31 9.64 7.86
CA ARG A 214 -18.87 10.54 8.94
C ARG A 214 -19.43 10.22 10.33
N ARG A 215 -20.44 9.34 10.42
CA ARG A 215 -21.15 9.01 11.68
C ARG A 215 -20.97 7.55 12.11
N GLN A 216 -20.21 6.77 11.35
CA GLN A 216 -20.03 5.34 11.55
C GLN A 216 -18.54 5.04 11.66
N ASP A 217 -18.19 4.17 12.60
CA ASP A 217 -16.82 3.74 12.80
C ASP A 217 -16.55 2.55 11.89
N LEU A 218 -15.41 2.54 11.21
CA LEU A 218 -14.97 1.39 10.42
C LEU A 218 -14.45 0.31 11.37
N ALA A 219 -15.16 -0.82 11.43
CA ALA A 219 -14.77 -1.97 12.26
C ALA A 219 -13.78 -2.89 11.53
N ASP A 220 -14.01 -3.10 10.22
CA ASP A 220 -13.14 -3.92 9.39
C ASP A 220 -13.23 -3.55 7.91
N ALA A 221 -12.16 -3.81 7.16
CA ALA A 221 -12.11 -3.68 5.70
C ALA A 221 -11.28 -4.81 5.10
N GLU A 222 -11.92 -5.66 4.29
CA GLU A 222 -11.35 -6.87 3.70
C GLU A 222 -11.50 -6.87 2.17
N VAL A 223 -10.47 -7.30 1.45
CA VAL A 223 -10.54 -7.49 0.00
C VAL A 223 -11.26 -8.81 -0.31
N VAL A 224 -12.49 -8.73 -0.82
CA VAL A 224 -13.33 -9.92 -1.11
C VAL A 224 -13.22 -10.39 -2.57
N SER A 225 -12.74 -9.53 -3.46
CA SER A 225 -12.47 -9.89 -4.86
C SER A 225 -11.37 -9.02 -5.43
N ARG A 226 -10.55 -9.58 -6.32
CA ARG A 226 -9.61 -8.86 -7.19
C ARG A 226 -9.96 -9.10 -8.66
N ASP A 227 -9.52 -8.20 -9.54
CA ASP A 227 -9.62 -8.31 -11.00
C ASP A 227 -11.04 -8.60 -11.48
N VAL A 228 -12.01 -7.82 -10.99
CA VAL A 228 -13.39 -7.97 -11.41
C VAL A 228 -13.58 -7.52 -12.86
N GLY A 229 -14.26 -8.37 -13.63
CA GLY A 229 -14.51 -8.09 -15.04
C GLY A 229 -15.53 -6.98 -15.28
N ALA A 230 -15.52 -6.44 -16.50
CA ALA A 230 -16.38 -5.35 -16.95
C ALA A 230 -17.90 -5.60 -16.77
N GLU A 231 -18.35 -6.87 -16.75
CA GLU A 231 -19.74 -7.23 -16.44
C GLU A 231 -20.08 -6.99 -14.96
N ARG A 232 -19.16 -7.36 -14.04
CA ARG A 232 -19.34 -7.12 -12.61
C ARG A 232 -19.23 -5.62 -12.29
N ILE A 233 -18.30 -4.91 -12.91
CA ILE A 233 -18.15 -3.44 -12.76
C ILE A 233 -19.45 -2.71 -13.13
N ARG A 234 -20.05 -3.04 -14.28
CA ARG A 234 -21.35 -2.48 -14.69
C ARG A 234 -22.51 -2.94 -13.80
N GLY A 235 -22.36 -4.09 -13.15
CA GLY A 235 -23.36 -4.66 -12.25
C GLY A 235 -23.33 -4.11 -10.82
N VAL A 236 -22.36 -3.26 -10.46
CA VAL A 236 -22.24 -2.71 -9.09
C VAL A 236 -23.46 -1.86 -8.74
N SER A 237 -23.87 -0.94 -9.63
CA SER A 237 -25.15 -0.25 -9.50
C SER A 237 -25.68 0.28 -10.83
N ASP A 238 -27.01 0.37 -10.94
CA ASP A 238 -27.67 0.97 -12.12
C ASP A 238 -27.29 2.44 -12.29
N PHE A 239 -27.03 3.15 -11.18
CA PHE A 239 -26.61 4.56 -11.20
C PHE A 239 -25.20 4.69 -11.77
N PHE A 240 -24.25 3.91 -11.24
CA PHE A 240 -22.87 3.90 -11.71
C PHE A 240 -22.79 3.53 -13.20
N ASN A 241 -23.51 2.48 -13.61
CA ASN A 241 -23.55 2.05 -15.02
C ASN A 241 -24.15 3.09 -15.97
N ALA A 242 -25.03 3.97 -15.49
CA ALA A 242 -25.54 5.08 -16.29
C ALA A 242 -24.52 6.23 -16.43
N TRP A 243 -23.52 6.29 -15.55
CA TRP A 243 -22.49 7.31 -15.51
C TRP A 243 -21.26 6.95 -16.33
N VAL A 244 -20.76 5.72 -16.17
CA VAL A 244 -19.52 5.29 -16.80
C VAL A 244 -19.74 4.81 -18.23
N ASP A 245 -18.84 5.21 -19.13
CA ASP A 245 -18.78 4.70 -20.48
C ASP A 245 -17.84 3.48 -20.59
N ASP A 246 -17.73 2.92 -21.80
CA ASP A 246 -16.91 1.73 -22.03
C ASP A 246 -15.41 1.99 -21.78
N GLU A 247 -14.93 3.22 -22.01
CA GLU A 247 -13.52 3.60 -21.79
C GLU A 247 -13.22 3.69 -20.29
N ALA A 248 -14.12 4.29 -19.50
CA ALA A 248 -14.04 4.31 -18.05
C ALA A 248 -14.06 2.91 -17.45
N VAL A 249 -14.93 2.02 -17.96
CA VAL A 249 -14.97 0.62 -17.51
C VAL A 249 -13.68 -0.13 -17.88
N GLU A 250 -13.09 0.12 -19.05
CA GLU A 250 -11.80 -0.47 -19.42
C GLU A 250 -10.66 0.03 -18.52
N ALA A 251 -10.65 1.32 -18.17
CA ALA A 251 -9.66 1.88 -17.24
C ALA A 251 -9.75 1.22 -15.86
N ILE A 252 -10.96 1.08 -15.31
CA ILE A 252 -11.20 0.38 -14.04
C ILE A 252 -10.85 -1.11 -14.16
N ALA A 253 -11.15 -1.75 -15.28
CA ALA A 253 -10.90 -3.18 -15.47
C ALA A 253 -9.41 -3.55 -15.58
N ALA A 254 -8.51 -2.57 -15.71
CA ALA A 254 -7.07 -2.82 -15.82
C ALA A 254 -6.49 -3.45 -14.54
N GLU A 255 -6.81 -2.87 -13.39
CA GLU A 255 -6.44 -3.38 -12.07
C GLU A 255 -7.42 -2.82 -11.03
N ASN A 256 -8.18 -3.73 -10.40
CA ASN A 256 -9.24 -3.36 -9.46
C ASN A 256 -9.48 -4.42 -8.40
N ALA A 257 -10.26 -4.04 -7.40
CA ALA A 257 -10.70 -4.92 -6.34
C ALA A 257 -12.02 -4.46 -5.74
N VAL A 258 -12.68 -5.40 -5.07
CA VAL A 258 -13.85 -5.16 -4.23
C VAL A 258 -13.45 -5.33 -2.77
N VAL A 259 -13.73 -4.32 -1.96
CA VAL A 259 -13.42 -4.28 -0.53
C VAL A 259 -14.72 -4.27 0.25
N ALA A 260 -14.99 -5.32 1.01
CA ALA A 260 -16.10 -5.33 1.95
C ALA A 260 -15.70 -4.58 3.21
N VAL A 261 -16.59 -3.71 3.70
CA VAL A 261 -16.42 -3.00 4.97
C VAL A 261 -17.51 -3.37 5.95
N THR A 262 -17.12 -3.49 7.22
CA THR A 262 -18.03 -3.63 8.34
C THR A 262 -18.02 -2.32 9.13
N LEU A 263 -19.19 -1.73 9.33
CA LEU A 263 -19.36 -0.45 10.03
C LEU A 263 -20.11 -0.63 11.36
N ASP A 264 -19.64 0.02 12.41
CA ASP A 264 -20.25 0.08 13.74
C ASP A 264 -20.92 1.44 13.98
N GLY A 265 -22.13 1.44 14.57
CA GLY A 265 -22.88 2.70 14.81
C GLY A 265 -24.18 2.59 15.62
N ASP A 266 -24.64 3.74 16.14
CA ASP A 266 -25.77 3.85 17.07
C ASP A 266 -27.14 3.88 16.35
N ARG A 267 -27.99 2.89 16.70
CA ARG A 267 -29.38 2.64 16.28
C ARG A 267 -29.62 1.86 14.98
N SER A 268 -29.66 0.56 15.21
CA SER A 268 -30.55 -0.46 14.65
C SER A 268 -30.01 -1.32 13.50
N ALA A 269 -29.88 -2.60 13.84
CA ALA A 269 -29.64 -3.78 13.02
C ALA A 269 -28.19 -3.96 12.53
N ASN A 270 -27.66 -5.16 12.82
CA ASN A 270 -26.45 -5.82 12.30
C ASN A 270 -25.61 -5.01 11.30
N GLY A 271 -24.30 -4.91 11.58
CA GLY A 271 -23.28 -4.31 10.71
C GLY A 271 -23.65 -4.47 9.24
N THR A 272 -23.89 -3.33 8.60
CA THR A 272 -24.20 -3.32 7.16
C THR A 272 -22.89 -3.55 6.45
N GLU A 273 -22.76 -4.72 5.82
CA GLU A 273 -21.65 -5.02 4.92
C GLU A 273 -21.85 -4.19 3.65
N LEU A 274 -20.91 -3.30 3.37
CA LEU A 274 -20.89 -2.47 2.16
C LEU A 274 -19.68 -2.87 1.32
N GLU A 275 -19.81 -2.88 0.00
CA GLU A 275 -18.73 -3.25 -0.91
C GLU A 275 -18.24 -2.02 -1.68
N TRP A 276 -16.98 -1.64 -1.46
CA TRP A 276 -16.31 -0.63 -2.25
C TRP A 276 -15.64 -1.25 -3.47
N LEU A 277 -15.95 -0.73 -4.66
CA LEU A 277 -15.12 -0.91 -5.84
C LEU A 277 -13.98 0.10 -5.82
N VAL A 278 -12.75 -0.38 -5.96
CA VAL A 278 -11.54 0.42 -6.03
C VAL A 278 -10.69 -0.02 -7.21
N ALA A 279 -9.95 0.91 -7.81
CA ALA A 279 -9.09 0.65 -8.95
C ALA A 279 -7.85 1.55 -8.93
N THR A 280 -6.80 1.15 -9.63
CA THR A 280 -5.58 1.95 -9.70
C THR A 280 -5.73 3.09 -10.73
N ALA A 281 -5.25 4.27 -10.37
CA ALA A 281 -5.06 5.39 -11.29
C ALA A 281 -3.57 5.77 -11.31
N GLY A 282 -2.85 5.31 -12.35
CA GLY A 282 -1.40 5.27 -12.27
C GLY A 282 -0.98 4.12 -11.33
N ASP A 283 -0.16 4.42 -10.34
CA ASP A 283 0.35 3.43 -9.36
C ASP A 283 -0.39 3.48 -8.01
N GLU A 284 -1.48 4.25 -7.90
CA GLU A 284 -2.20 4.49 -6.64
C GLU A 284 -3.62 3.90 -6.66
N TRP A 285 -4.04 3.23 -5.58
CA TRP A 285 -5.42 2.77 -5.40
C TRP A 285 -6.35 3.94 -5.11
N ARG A 286 -7.48 4.00 -5.84
CA ARG A 286 -8.48 5.07 -5.76
C ARG A 286 -9.89 4.51 -5.63
N LEU A 287 -10.78 5.29 -5.02
CA LEU A 287 -12.20 4.93 -4.86
C LEU A 287 -12.96 5.06 -6.18
N VAL A 288 -13.66 4.02 -6.60
CA VAL A 288 -14.48 4.05 -7.83
C VAL A 288 -15.95 4.19 -7.48
N TRP A 289 -16.48 3.30 -6.63
CA TRP A 289 -17.89 3.34 -6.26
C TRP A 289 -18.16 2.53 -4.98
N LEU A 290 -19.28 2.82 -4.31
CA LEU A 290 -19.78 2.17 -3.09
C LEU A 290 -21.16 1.52 -3.34
#